data_AF-A0A2V8KCQ6-F1
#
_entry.id   AF-A0A2V8KCQ6-F1
#
_cell.length_a   1.000
_cell.length_b   1.000
_cell.length_c   1.000
_cell.angle_alpha   90.00
_cell.angle_beta   90.00
_cell.angle_gamma   90.00
#
_symmetry.space_group_name_H-M   'P 1'
#
loop_
_entity.id
_entity.type
_entity.pdbx_description
1 polymer ?
#
loop_
_entity_poly.entity_id
_entity_poly.type
_entity_poly.pdbx_seq_one_letter_code
_entity_poly.pdbx_strand_id
1 'polypeptide(L)'
;MALAFAALAVICFCAVLGAQTLTAPKFKFDPDWPKPLPNKWKLGGVTGLAVDKDDNVWVLIRPNDLTDIELEAEIGIADCCVRPPSMIHFDKQGNVIGSFDAPQGHGMAVDSKGSVYIGQDTVRKYDPKTGKVVAEVPRTPERPPGAGGGDAAPAAARVLGRGSRGPVAGFLTPPGGRGQPDPAVQAAREKEITAFRAKYPPTTPMIVGGIEEIRLDEPARELYAADNYLG
;
A
#
# COMPACT_ATOMS: atom_id res chain seq x y z
N MET A 1 11.50 85.71 -5.64
CA MET A 1 11.35 84.86 -4.44
C MET A 1 10.27 83.84 -4.74
N ALA A 2 10.66 82.58 -4.93
CA ALA A 2 9.81 81.49 -5.39
C ALA A 2 8.88 80.98 -4.28
N LEU A 3 7.73 80.42 -4.65
CA LEU A 3 7.15 79.22 -4.01
C LEU A 3 5.93 78.77 -4.83
N ALA A 4 6.16 77.80 -5.72
CA ALA A 4 5.12 76.96 -6.30
C ALA A 4 4.89 75.79 -5.33
N PHE A 5 3.68 75.64 -4.81
CA PHE A 5 3.28 74.42 -4.10
C PHE A 5 2.81 73.39 -5.12
N ALA A 6 3.66 72.43 -5.45
CA ALA A 6 3.28 71.23 -6.18
C ALA A 6 2.80 70.18 -5.17
N ALA A 7 1.56 69.72 -5.36
CA ALA A 7 0.89 68.71 -4.57
C ALA A 7 1.56 67.32 -4.73
N LEU A 8 1.60 66.54 -3.65
CA LEU A 8 1.77 65.09 -3.73
C LEU A 8 0.75 64.43 -2.80
N ALA A 9 -0.38 64.00 -3.37
CA ALA A 9 -1.32 63.11 -2.69
C ALA A 9 -0.78 61.69 -2.84
N VAL A 10 -0.25 61.13 -1.75
CA VAL A 10 0.13 59.71 -1.67
C VAL A 10 -1.14 58.91 -1.47
N ILE A 11 -1.66 58.32 -2.54
CA ILE A 11 -2.74 57.33 -2.48
C ILE A 11 -2.11 56.02 -2.01
N CYS A 12 -2.34 55.67 -0.74
CA CYS A 12 -1.97 54.39 -0.18
C CYS A 12 -2.87 53.31 -0.81
N PHE A 13 -2.35 52.56 -1.78
CA PHE A 13 -3.04 51.43 -2.37
C PHE A 13 -2.93 50.25 -1.42
N CYS A 14 -3.90 50.11 -0.50
CA CYS A 14 -4.04 48.89 0.29
C CYS A 14 -4.42 47.75 -0.66
N ALA A 15 -3.44 46.96 -1.10
CA ALA A 15 -3.68 45.69 -1.77
C ALA A 15 -4.40 44.77 -0.78
N VAL A 16 -5.72 44.60 -0.97
CA VAL A 16 -6.48 43.54 -0.32
C VAL A 16 -5.97 42.23 -0.90
N LEU A 17 -5.08 41.55 -0.18
CA LEU A 17 -4.76 40.16 -0.41
C LEU A 17 -6.07 39.38 -0.27
N GLY A 18 -6.68 39.01 -1.39
CA GLY A 18 -7.86 38.16 -1.42
C GLY A 18 -7.53 36.86 -0.70
N ALA A 19 -8.11 36.66 0.48
CA ALA A 19 -8.15 35.36 1.11
C ALA A 19 -8.84 34.41 0.13
N GLN A 20 -8.06 33.54 -0.52
CA GLN A 20 -8.65 32.45 -1.30
C GLN A 20 -9.42 31.59 -0.32
N THR A 21 -10.74 31.68 -0.36
CA THR A 21 -11.61 30.75 0.34
C THR A 21 -11.32 29.36 -0.23
N LEU A 22 -10.54 28.59 0.51
CA LEU A 22 -10.28 27.18 0.22
C LEU A 22 -11.62 26.45 0.21
N THR A 23 -12.19 26.32 -0.98
CA THR A 23 -13.43 25.58 -1.17
C THR A 23 -13.06 24.10 -1.09
N ALA A 24 -13.63 23.40 -0.11
CA ALA A 24 -13.37 21.97 0.05
C ALA A 24 -13.72 21.21 -1.24
N PRO A 25 -12.91 20.21 -1.65
CA PRO A 25 -13.26 19.33 -2.75
C PRO A 25 -14.63 18.68 -2.52
N LYS A 26 -15.45 18.59 -3.56
CA LYS A 26 -16.70 17.84 -3.54
C LYS A 26 -16.46 16.49 -4.20
N PHE A 27 -16.86 15.42 -3.52
CA PHE A 27 -16.72 14.05 -4.01
C PHE A 27 -18.08 13.49 -4.43
N LYS A 28 -18.08 12.66 -5.47
CA LYS A 28 -19.22 11.87 -5.90
C LYS A 28 -18.77 10.43 -6.03
N PHE A 29 -19.58 9.51 -5.50
CA PHE A 29 -19.39 8.08 -5.71
C PHE A 29 -19.79 7.69 -7.14
N ASP A 30 -18.93 6.93 -7.82
CA ASP A 30 -19.19 6.34 -9.12
C ASP A 30 -19.45 4.84 -8.96
N PRO A 31 -20.70 4.35 -9.10
CA PRO A 31 -21.03 2.94 -8.95
C PRO A 31 -20.57 2.08 -10.13
N ASP A 32 -20.26 2.68 -11.28
CA ASP A 32 -19.91 1.95 -12.51
C ASP A 32 -18.39 1.79 -12.68
N TRP A 33 -17.61 2.26 -11.69
CA TRP A 33 -16.16 2.18 -11.65
C TRP A 33 -15.66 1.29 -10.48
N PRO A 34 -14.71 0.35 -10.71
CA PRO A 34 -14.17 -0.04 -12.01
C PRO A 34 -15.21 -0.87 -12.80
N LYS A 35 -14.94 -1.08 -14.09
CA LYS A 35 -15.76 -2.02 -14.90
C LYS A 35 -15.58 -3.45 -14.38
N PRO A 36 -16.51 -4.38 -14.72
CA PRO A 36 -16.37 -5.78 -14.37
C PRO A 36 -14.98 -6.33 -14.73
N LEU A 37 -14.32 -6.94 -13.75
CA LEU A 37 -12.96 -7.47 -13.94
C LEU A 37 -12.97 -8.61 -14.96
N PRO A 38 -11.92 -8.72 -15.81
CA PRO A 38 -11.81 -9.82 -16.73
C PRO A 38 -11.57 -11.14 -15.96
N ASN A 39 -11.72 -12.27 -16.65
CA ASN A 39 -11.31 -13.59 -16.15
C ASN A 39 -11.97 -14.02 -14.82
N LYS A 40 -13.15 -13.49 -14.50
CA LYS A 40 -13.89 -13.83 -13.27
C LYS A 40 -13.08 -13.54 -12.00
N TRP A 41 -12.21 -12.53 -12.06
CA TRP A 41 -11.38 -12.15 -10.93
C TRP A 41 -12.21 -11.60 -9.77
N LYS A 42 -11.86 -12.03 -8.57
CA LYS A 42 -12.36 -11.44 -7.33
C LYS A 42 -11.24 -10.77 -6.58
N LEU A 43 -11.39 -9.50 -6.21
CA LEU A 43 -10.36 -8.82 -5.43
C LEU A 43 -10.31 -9.36 -4.00
N GLY A 44 -9.10 -9.65 -3.52
CA GLY A 44 -8.83 -9.85 -2.10
C GLY A 44 -8.67 -8.51 -1.37
N GLY A 45 -7.94 -8.50 -0.25
CA GLY A 45 -7.65 -7.25 0.46
C GLY A 45 -6.85 -6.29 -0.42
N VAL A 46 -7.29 -5.04 -0.52
CA VAL A 46 -6.54 -3.97 -1.19
C VAL A 46 -5.66 -3.29 -0.17
N THR A 47 -4.34 -3.31 -0.40
CA THR A 47 -3.35 -2.74 0.54
C THR A 47 -2.71 -1.46 0.02
N GLY A 48 -2.74 -1.23 -1.28
CA GLY A 48 -2.17 -0.04 -1.91
C GLY A 48 -3.03 0.48 -3.05
N LEU A 49 -3.11 1.81 -3.16
CA LEU A 49 -3.77 2.53 -4.25
C LEU A 49 -2.87 3.68 -4.69
N ALA A 50 -2.69 3.85 -6.01
CA ALA A 50 -1.97 4.98 -6.57
C ALA A 50 -2.65 5.48 -7.85
N VAL A 51 -2.52 6.77 -8.14
CA VAL A 51 -2.92 7.37 -9.42
C VAL A 51 -1.67 7.91 -10.10
N ASP A 52 -1.42 7.48 -11.33
CA ASP A 52 -0.26 7.94 -12.09
C ASP A 52 -0.55 9.23 -12.89
N LYS A 53 0.47 9.71 -13.60
CA LYS A 53 0.40 10.94 -14.40
C LYS A 53 -0.61 10.91 -15.56
N ASP A 54 -1.10 9.73 -15.94
CA ASP A 54 -2.03 9.54 -17.07
C ASP A 54 -3.47 9.27 -16.57
N ASP A 55 -3.76 9.56 -15.30
CA ASP A 55 -5.01 9.23 -14.61
C ASP A 55 -5.31 7.72 -14.53
N ASN A 56 -4.29 6.85 -14.62
CA ASN A 56 -4.50 5.42 -14.38
C ASN A 56 -4.49 5.14 -12.89
N VAL A 57 -5.39 4.27 -12.44
CA VAL A 57 -5.47 3.83 -11.05
C VAL A 57 -4.82 2.46 -10.89
N TRP A 58 -3.83 2.37 -10.02
CA TRP A 58 -3.10 1.15 -9.70
C TRP A 58 -3.59 0.61 -8.37
N VAL A 59 -3.85 -0.70 -8.30
CA VAL A 59 -4.42 -1.38 -7.14
C VAL A 59 -3.53 -2.57 -6.78
N LEU A 60 -2.93 -2.50 -5.58
CA LEU A 60 -2.23 -3.62 -4.97
C LEU A 60 -3.22 -4.47 -4.19
N ILE A 61 -3.29 -5.74 -4.56
CA ILE A 61 -4.23 -6.73 -4.05
C ILE A 61 -3.45 -7.82 -3.32
N ARG A 62 -4.00 -8.32 -2.22
CA ARG A 62 -3.61 -9.56 -1.55
C ARG A 62 -4.52 -10.69 -2.01
N PRO A 63 -4.20 -11.34 -3.13
CA PRO A 63 -5.07 -12.38 -3.67
C PRO A 63 -5.21 -13.62 -2.78
N ASN A 64 -4.31 -13.81 -1.79
CA ASN A 64 -4.41 -14.93 -0.86
C ASN A 64 -5.38 -14.65 0.29
N ASP A 65 -5.89 -13.42 0.44
CA ASP A 65 -6.93 -13.11 1.42
C ASP A 65 -8.27 -13.78 1.07
N LEU A 66 -8.43 -14.24 -0.18
CA LEU A 66 -9.60 -15.00 -0.61
C LEU A 66 -9.64 -16.37 0.08
N THR A 67 -10.83 -16.83 0.38
CA THR A 67 -11.12 -18.15 0.97
C THR A 67 -11.43 -19.20 -0.09
N ASP A 68 -11.45 -20.48 0.27
CA ASP A 68 -11.75 -21.59 -0.66
C ASP A 68 -13.08 -21.39 -1.41
N ILE A 69 -14.14 -20.97 -0.71
CA ILE A 69 -15.48 -20.74 -1.31
C ILE A 69 -15.48 -19.58 -2.32
N GLU A 70 -14.49 -18.69 -2.26
CA GLU A 70 -14.34 -17.57 -3.18
C GLU A 70 -13.53 -17.95 -4.43
N LEU A 71 -12.93 -19.13 -4.46
CA LEU A 71 -12.02 -19.60 -5.52
C LEU A 71 -12.55 -20.82 -6.28
N GLU A 72 -13.84 -21.12 -6.13
CA GLU A 72 -14.47 -22.32 -6.67
C GLU A 72 -14.45 -22.42 -8.21
N ALA A 73 -14.37 -21.29 -8.92
CA ALA A 73 -14.22 -21.32 -10.37
C ALA A 73 -12.83 -21.81 -10.83
N GLU A 74 -11.81 -21.75 -9.96
CA GLU A 74 -10.48 -22.29 -10.27
C GLU A 74 -10.47 -23.82 -10.40
N ILE A 75 -11.46 -24.48 -9.78
CA ILE A 75 -11.63 -25.93 -9.78
C ILE A 75 -12.91 -26.37 -10.51
N GLY A 76 -13.57 -25.43 -11.19
CA GLY A 76 -14.69 -25.72 -12.09
C GLY A 76 -16.02 -26.08 -11.42
N ILE A 77 -16.21 -25.75 -10.14
CA ILE A 77 -17.45 -26.08 -9.42
C ILE A 77 -18.45 -24.92 -9.30
N ALA A 78 -18.02 -23.70 -9.63
CA ALA A 78 -18.87 -22.50 -9.63
C ALA A 78 -18.54 -21.57 -10.80
N ASP A 79 -19.49 -20.71 -11.15
CA ASP A 79 -19.29 -19.69 -12.20
C ASP A 79 -18.25 -18.63 -11.80
N CYS A 80 -18.03 -18.42 -10.50
CA CYS A 80 -17.07 -17.49 -9.93
C CYS A 80 -16.47 -18.09 -8.64
N CYS A 81 -15.25 -17.75 -8.21
CA CYS A 81 -14.33 -16.78 -8.81
C CYS A 81 -12.92 -17.35 -8.96
N VAL A 82 -12.06 -16.58 -9.63
CA VAL A 82 -10.64 -16.90 -9.81
C VAL A 82 -9.79 -15.86 -9.09
N ARG A 83 -8.66 -16.29 -8.54
CA ARG A 83 -7.66 -15.40 -7.93
C ARG A 83 -7.13 -14.38 -8.96
N PRO A 84 -7.07 -13.08 -8.62
CA PRO A 84 -6.47 -12.06 -9.48
C PRO A 84 -4.94 -12.08 -9.37
N PRO A 85 -4.23 -11.45 -10.34
CA PRO A 85 -2.88 -10.96 -10.13
C PRO A 85 -2.85 -9.99 -8.93
N SER A 86 -1.72 -9.94 -8.21
CA SER A 86 -1.58 -9.00 -7.08
C SER A 86 -1.46 -7.53 -7.52
N MET A 87 -1.10 -7.24 -8.76
CA MET A 87 -1.13 -5.88 -9.32
C MET A 87 -2.09 -5.80 -10.49
N ILE A 88 -3.04 -4.86 -10.41
CA ILE A 88 -3.93 -4.50 -11.50
C ILE A 88 -3.92 -2.98 -11.64
N HIS A 89 -3.91 -2.48 -12.87
CA HIS A 89 -4.11 -1.05 -13.10
C HIS A 89 -5.16 -0.79 -14.17
N PHE A 90 -5.92 0.26 -13.92
CA PHE A 90 -7.11 0.65 -14.64
C PHE A 90 -6.88 1.99 -15.32
N ASP A 91 -7.42 2.18 -16.52
CA ASP A 91 -7.56 3.52 -17.05
C ASP A 91 -8.62 4.33 -16.28
N LYS A 92 -8.71 5.61 -16.59
CA LYS A 92 -9.69 6.54 -16.01
C LYS A 92 -11.14 6.08 -16.16
N GLN A 93 -11.46 5.28 -17.17
CA GLN A 93 -12.80 4.73 -17.42
C GLN A 93 -13.03 3.40 -16.70
N GLY A 94 -12.06 2.90 -15.93
CA GLY A 94 -12.16 1.67 -15.16
C GLY A 94 -11.93 0.40 -16.00
N ASN A 95 -11.35 0.51 -17.20
CA ASN A 95 -10.92 -0.67 -17.95
C ASN A 95 -9.59 -1.18 -17.40
N VAL A 96 -9.43 -2.50 -17.26
CA VAL A 96 -8.11 -3.09 -16.98
C VAL A 96 -7.21 -2.90 -18.20
N ILE A 97 -6.09 -2.21 -18.01
CA ILE A 97 -5.10 -1.94 -19.06
C ILE A 97 -3.79 -2.73 -18.88
N GLY A 98 -3.62 -3.37 -17.73
CA GLY A 98 -2.54 -4.32 -17.48
C GLY A 98 -2.63 -4.94 -16.09
N SER A 99 -1.80 -5.94 -15.87
CA SER A 99 -1.67 -6.62 -14.59
C SER A 99 -0.40 -7.46 -14.55
N PHE A 100 0.14 -7.71 -13.36
CA PHE A 100 1.21 -8.67 -13.13
C PHE A 100 1.10 -9.26 -11.72
N ASP A 101 1.68 -10.43 -11.50
CA ASP A 101 1.68 -11.07 -10.17
C ASP A 101 3.03 -10.80 -9.49
N ALA A 102 3.04 -9.82 -8.59
CA ALA A 102 4.12 -9.57 -7.65
C ALA A 102 3.92 -10.39 -6.36
N PRO A 103 4.97 -10.67 -5.59
CA PRO A 103 4.83 -11.02 -4.17
C PRO A 103 3.92 -10.01 -3.44
N GLN A 104 3.02 -10.51 -2.59
CA GLN A 104 1.99 -9.69 -1.94
C GLN A 104 2.57 -8.67 -0.97
N GLY A 105 2.35 -7.39 -1.19
CA GLY A 105 2.86 -6.34 -0.30
C GLY A 105 1.77 -5.59 0.43
N HIS A 106 2.21 -4.58 1.17
CA HIS A 106 1.34 -3.64 1.85
C HIS A 106 1.44 -2.25 1.23
N GLY A 107 2.54 -1.52 1.46
CA GLY A 107 2.73 -0.19 0.88
C GLY A 107 2.95 -0.21 -0.64
N MET A 108 2.45 0.80 -1.35
CA MET A 108 2.65 0.96 -2.80
C MET A 108 2.86 2.41 -3.22
N ALA A 109 3.71 2.62 -4.23
CA ALA A 109 3.76 3.87 -4.99
C ALA A 109 3.99 3.59 -6.48
N VAL A 110 3.66 4.56 -7.33
CA VAL A 110 3.96 4.53 -8.77
C VAL A 110 4.65 5.83 -9.14
N ASP A 111 5.80 5.75 -9.81
CA ASP A 111 6.51 6.95 -10.28
C ASP A 111 5.94 7.49 -11.60
N SER A 112 6.30 8.73 -11.95
CA SER A 112 5.89 9.40 -13.18
C SER A 112 6.27 8.65 -14.47
N LYS A 113 7.16 7.66 -14.39
CA LYS A 113 7.55 6.79 -15.53
C LYS A 113 6.75 5.49 -15.57
N GLY A 114 5.83 5.29 -14.63
CA GLY A 114 4.99 4.10 -14.51
C GLY A 114 5.66 2.93 -13.77
N SER A 115 6.81 3.13 -13.14
CA SER A 115 7.43 2.06 -12.35
C SER A 115 6.69 1.89 -11.03
N VAL A 116 6.48 0.63 -10.62
CA VAL A 116 5.72 0.31 -9.41
C VAL A 116 6.67 -0.03 -8.27
N TYR A 117 6.44 0.53 -7.09
CA TYR A 117 7.18 0.25 -5.87
C TYR A 117 6.25 -0.47 -4.91
N ILE A 118 6.65 -1.63 -4.40
CA ILE A 118 5.86 -2.44 -3.46
C ILE A 118 6.70 -2.68 -2.20
N GLY A 119 6.08 -2.40 -1.06
CA GLY A 119 6.62 -2.52 0.29
C GLY A 119 6.17 -3.81 0.96
N GLN A 120 7.12 -4.49 1.58
CA GLN A 120 6.93 -5.63 2.48
C GLN A 120 7.94 -5.48 3.63
N ASP A 121 8.84 -6.45 3.80
CA ASP A 121 10.08 -6.28 4.54
C ASP A 121 11.19 -5.65 3.70
N THR A 122 10.99 -5.53 2.38
CA THR A 122 11.83 -4.79 1.44
C THR A 122 10.99 -3.72 0.74
N VAL A 123 11.64 -2.78 0.04
CA VAL A 123 10.96 -2.01 -1.02
C VAL A 123 11.49 -2.46 -2.37
N ARG A 124 10.64 -3.07 -3.20
CA ARG A 124 11.01 -3.54 -4.54
C ARG A 124 10.38 -2.67 -5.60
N LYS A 125 11.18 -2.29 -6.59
CA LYS A 125 10.77 -1.61 -7.81
C LYS A 125 10.51 -2.64 -8.91
N TYR A 126 9.38 -2.55 -9.58
CA TYR A 126 8.95 -3.44 -10.66
C TYR A 126 8.80 -2.68 -11.98
N ASP A 127 9.19 -3.34 -13.06
CA ASP A 127 8.76 -2.97 -14.41
C ASP A 127 7.33 -3.53 -14.64
N PRO A 128 6.31 -2.67 -14.80
CA PRO A 128 4.93 -3.13 -14.92
C PRO A 128 4.66 -3.94 -16.19
N LYS A 129 5.49 -3.79 -17.24
CA LYS A 129 5.30 -4.53 -18.51
C LYS A 129 5.73 -5.99 -18.38
N THR A 130 6.76 -6.24 -17.58
CA THR A 130 7.35 -7.58 -17.43
C THR A 130 7.05 -8.22 -16.09
N GLY A 131 6.59 -7.45 -15.11
CA GLY A 131 6.40 -7.87 -13.72
C GLY A 131 7.71 -8.19 -13.00
N LYS A 132 8.87 -7.82 -13.56
CA LYS A 132 10.18 -8.15 -13.01
C LYS A 132 10.68 -7.07 -12.05
N VAL A 133 11.36 -7.52 -10.99
CA VAL A 133 12.09 -6.62 -10.08
C VAL A 133 13.27 -6.00 -10.82
N VAL A 134 13.39 -4.68 -10.75
CA VAL A 134 14.48 -3.89 -11.37
C VAL A 134 15.37 -3.19 -10.34
N ALA A 135 14.89 -3.01 -9.11
CA ALA A 135 15.68 -2.52 -7.99
C ALA A 135 15.06 -2.97 -6.67
N GLU A 136 15.87 -3.03 -5.61
CA GLU A 136 15.43 -3.37 -4.26
C GLU A 136 16.17 -2.49 -3.24
N VAL A 137 15.42 -1.90 -2.32
CA VAL A 137 15.96 -1.43 -1.04
C VAL A 137 15.97 -2.65 -0.11
N PRO A 138 17.16 -3.13 0.29
CA PRO A 138 17.26 -4.35 1.08
C PRO A 138 16.71 -4.14 2.48
N ARG A 139 16.39 -5.25 3.12
CA ARG A 139 15.89 -5.31 4.49
C ARG A 139 17.00 -5.45 5.53
N THR A 140 16.67 -5.24 6.80
CA THR A 140 17.53 -5.61 7.92
C THR A 140 17.91 -7.09 7.82
N PRO A 141 19.18 -7.49 8.06
CA PRO A 141 19.59 -8.88 7.89
C PRO A 141 18.73 -9.87 8.70
N GLU A 142 18.33 -9.47 9.89
CA GLU A 142 17.49 -10.26 10.79
C GLU A 142 16.06 -9.73 10.79
N ARG A 143 15.10 -10.65 10.76
CA ARG A 143 13.68 -10.33 10.90
C ARG A 143 13.38 -10.15 12.40
N PRO A 144 12.54 -9.19 12.79
CA PRO A 144 12.10 -9.10 14.17
C PRO A 144 11.42 -10.39 14.62
N PRO A 145 11.57 -10.79 15.88
CA PRO A 145 10.87 -11.94 16.44
C PRO A 145 9.36 -11.84 16.19
N GLY A 146 8.85 -12.81 15.43
CA GLY A 146 7.50 -12.90 14.88
C GLY A 146 7.00 -11.64 14.16
N ALA A 147 7.90 -10.86 13.57
CA ALA A 147 7.56 -10.06 12.41
C ALA A 147 7.38 -11.00 11.21
N GLY A 148 6.32 -10.73 10.47
CA GLY A 148 5.73 -11.66 9.54
C GLY A 148 4.24 -11.35 9.51
N GLY A 149 3.90 -10.21 8.92
CA GLY A 149 2.55 -10.03 8.41
C GLY A 149 2.22 -11.20 7.47
N GLY A 150 0.93 -11.49 7.30
CA GLY A 150 0.46 -12.47 6.32
C GLY A 150 0.89 -12.17 4.88
N ASP A 151 1.56 -11.04 4.66
CA ASP A 151 2.06 -10.50 3.40
C ASP A 151 3.40 -11.14 2.98
N ALA A 152 4.01 -12.00 3.81
CA ALA A 152 5.09 -12.85 3.31
C ALA A 152 4.53 -13.78 2.21
N ALA A 153 5.22 -13.88 1.07
CA ALA A 153 4.85 -14.83 0.03
C ALA A 153 4.66 -16.22 0.65
N PRO A 154 3.56 -16.94 0.32
CA PRO A 154 3.28 -18.22 0.95
C PRO A 154 4.48 -19.16 0.74
N ALA A 155 4.93 -19.79 1.84
CA ALA A 155 6.05 -20.74 1.79
C ALA A 155 5.74 -21.98 0.94
N ALA A 156 4.47 -22.24 0.66
CA ALA A 156 3.99 -23.33 -0.18
C ALA A 156 3.56 -22.83 -1.56
N ALA A 157 3.75 -23.69 -2.57
CA ALA A 157 3.20 -23.45 -3.90
C ALA A 157 1.67 -23.31 -3.85
N ARG A 158 1.13 -22.43 -4.70
CA ARG A 158 -0.32 -22.23 -4.83
C ARG A 158 -1.01 -23.54 -5.21
N VAL A 159 -2.13 -23.82 -4.55
CA VAL A 159 -3.08 -24.87 -4.91
C VAL A 159 -4.36 -24.21 -5.41
N LEU A 160 -4.88 -24.64 -6.56
CA LEU A 160 -6.11 -24.07 -7.13
C LEU A 160 -7.30 -24.35 -6.20
N GLY A 161 -8.18 -23.35 -6.05
CA GLY A 161 -9.36 -23.43 -5.19
C GLY A 161 -9.04 -23.42 -3.70
N ARG A 162 -7.77 -23.22 -3.31
CA ARG A 162 -7.35 -23.13 -1.91
C ARG A 162 -6.93 -21.71 -1.57
N GLY A 163 -7.74 -21.07 -0.75
CA GLY A 163 -7.55 -19.74 -0.19
C GLY A 163 -7.00 -19.76 1.23
N SER A 164 -6.89 -18.58 1.85
CA SER A 164 -6.60 -18.48 3.28
C SER A 164 -7.88 -18.65 4.11
N ARG A 165 -7.75 -18.46 5.43
CA ARG A 165 -8.91 -18.39 6.34
C ARG A 165 -9.71 -17.08 6.16
N GLY A 166 -9.25 -16.17 5.32
CA GLY A 166 -9.86 -14.86 5.11
C GLY A 166 -9.33 -13.79 6.07
N PRO A 167 -9.48 -12.50 5.71
CA PRO A 167 -8.91 -11.39 6.48
C PRO A 167 -9.54 -11.26 7.88
N VAL A 168 -10.77 -11.75 8.07
CA VAL A 168 -11.50 -11.66 9.34
C VAL A 168 -11.21 -12.81 10.30
N ALA A 169 -10.56 -13.90 9.86
CA ALA A 169 -10.41 -15.11 10.68
C ALA A 169 -9.67 -14.86 11.99
N GLY A 170 -8.68 -13.97 11.98
CA GLY A 170 -7.94 -13.57 13.18
C GLY A 170 -8.70 -12.59 14.08
N PHE A 171 -9.82 -12.01 13.62
CA PHE A 171 -10.65 -11.06 14.37
C PHE A 171 -11.86 -11.74 15.03
N LEU A 172 -12.34 -12.84 14.46
CA LEU A 172 -13.41 -13.63 15.04
C LEU A 172 -12.92 -14.27 16.34
N THR A 173 -13.62 -13.96 17.44
CA THR A 173 -13.37 -14.60 18.73
C THR A 173 -14.00 -15.99 18.71
N PRO A 174 -13.23 -17.07 18.98
CA PRO A 174 -13.82 -18.39 19.12
C PRO A 174 -14.86 -18.41 20.24
N PRO A 175 -15.88 -19.27 20.17
CA PRO A 175 -16.72 -19.57 21.32
C PRO A 175 -15.83 -19.98 22.51
N GLY A 176 -15.94 -19.27 23.64
CA GLY A 176 -15.05 -19.45 24.80
C GLY A 176 -13.89 -18.43 24.90
N GLY A 177 -13.80 -17.47 23.98
CA GLY A 177 -12.74 -16.45 23.98
C GLY A 177 -11.49 -16.90 23.26
N ARG A 178 -10.58 -15.96 22.97
CA ARG A 178 -9.20 -16.35 22.62
C ARG A 178 -8.51 -16.76 23.91
N GLY A 179 -7.97 -17.98 23.96
CA GLY A 179 -7.09 -18.37 25.05
C GLY A 179 -5.95 -17.36 25.18
N GLN A 180 -5.64 -16.95 26.41
CA GLN A 180 -4.43 -16.19 26.68
C GLN A 180 -3.24 -17.03 26.20
N PRO A 181 -2.33 -16.47 25.38
CA PRO A 181 -1.08 -17.15 25.07
C PRO A 181 -0.36 -17.51 26.37
N ASP A 182 0.32 -18.66 26.42
CA ASP A 182 1.09 -19.07 27.59
C ASP A 182 2.00 -17.92 28.08
N PRO A 183 1.89 -17.47 29.35
CA PRO A 183 2.71 -16.38 29.87
C PRO A 183 4.22 -16.59 29.69
N ALA A 184 4.70 -17.84 29.72
CA ALA A 184 6.11 -18.14 29.48
C ALA A 184 6.51 -17.88 28.02
N VAL A 185 5.62 -18.19 27.07
CA VAL A 185 5.81 -17.89 25.64
C VAL A 185 5.75 -16.38 25.39
N GLN A 186 4.84 -15.67 26.05
CA GLN A 186 4.77 -14.20 25.97
C GLN A 186 6.08 -13.56 26.49
N ALA A 187 6.53 -13.96 27.68
CA ALA A 187 7.74 -13.43 28.29
C ALA A 187 9.00 -13.76 27.47
N ALA A 188 9.08 -14.95 26.87
CA ALA A 188 10.18 -15.31 25.95
C ALA A 188 10.17 -14.39 24.71
N ARG A 189 9.00 -14.18 24.11
CA ARG A 189 8.84 -13.30 22.94
C ARG A 189 9.21 -11.85 23.25
N GLU A 190 8.81 -11.33 24.40
CA GLU A 190 9.16 -9.98 24.85
C GLU A 190 10.69 -9.81 25.03
N LYS A 191 11.36 -10.84 25.56
CA LYS A 191 12.83 -10.84 25.68
C LYS A 191 13.51 -10.82 24.32
N GLU A 192 13.01 -11.61 23.37
CA GLU A 192 13.52 -11.61 22.00
C GLU A 192 13.32 -10.25 21.32
N ILE A 193 12.13 -9.65 21.45
CA ILE A 193 11.83 -8.31 20.90
C ILE A 193 12.75 -7.27 21.53
N THR A 194 12.96 -7.33 22.85
CA THR A 194 13.85 -6.40 23.57
C THR A 194 15.29 -6.53 23.08
N ALA A 195 15.80 -7.76 22.94
CA ALA A 195 17.14 -8.00 22.41
C ALA A 195 17.28 -7.51 20.97
N PHE A 196 16.27 -7.75 20.12
CA PHE A 196 16.25 -7.29 18.75
C PHE A 196 16.27 -5.75 18.66
N ARG A 197 15.46 -5.05 19.46
CA ARG A 197 15.43 -3.57 19.51
C ARG A 197 16.72 -2.96 20.06
N ALA A 198 17.41 -3.65 20.98
CA ALA A 198 18.73 -3.24 21.43
C ALA A 198 19.79 -3.36 20.33
N LYS A 199 19.68 -4.40 19.49
CA LYS A 199 20.58 -4.62 18.34
C LYS A 199 20.30 -3.66 17.18
N TYR A 200 19.04 -3.33 16.95
CA TYR A 200 18.57 -2.45 15.87
C TYR A 200 17.78 -1.27 16.46
N PRO A 201 18.46 -0.27 17.07
CA PRO A 201 17.80 0.94 17.57
C PRO A 201 17.21 1.77 16.42
N PRO A 202 16.24 2.68 16.66
CA PRO A 202 15.63 3.52 15.61
C PRO A 202 16.61 4.37 14.79
N THR A 203 17.82 4.60 15.30
CA THR A 203 18.90 5.31 14.61
C THR A 203 19.70 4.44 13.64
N THR A 204 19.42 3.14 13.56
CA THR A 204 20.10 2.23 12.64
C THR A 204 19.76 2.61 11.20
N PRO A 205 20.76 2.85 10.32
CA PRO A 205 20.53 3.37 8.97
C PRO A 205 19.64 2.53 8.03
N MET A 206 19.30 1.29 8.40
CA MET A 206 18.40 0.43 7.64
C MET A 206 17.62 -0.46 8.60
N ILE A 207 16.40 -0.04 8.95
CA ILE A 207 15.38 -0.91 9.51
C ILE A 207 14.12 -0.70 8.67
N VAL A 208 13.96 -1.56 7.67
CA VAL A 208 12.66 -1.76 7.02
C VAL A 208 12.19 -3.14 7.44
N GLY A 209 11.06 -3.19 8.14
CA GLY A 209 10.48 -4.38 8.75
C GLY A 209 9.13 -4.71 8.13
N GLY A 210 8.11 -3.90 8.41
CA GLY A 210 6.77 -4.02 7.84
C GLY A 210 6.38 -2.70 7.19
N ILE A 211 6.68 -2.56 5.90
CA ILE A 211 6.41 -1.35 5.15
C ILE A 211 4.92 -1.26 4.83
N GLU A 212 4.24 -0.37 5.53
CA GLU A 212 2.81 -0.15 5.42
C GLU A 212 2.45 0.80 4.29
N GLU A 213 3.33 1.76 3.97
CA GLU A 213 3.06 2.82 2.99
C GLU A 213 4.34 3.31 2.32
N ILE A 214 4.23 3.76 1.07
CA ILE A 214 5.34 4.34 0.30
C ILE A 214 4.88 5.65 -0.35
N ARG A 215 5.74 6.67 -0.30
CA ARG A 215 5.56 7.95 -1.01
C ARG A 215 6.83 8.31 -1.75
N LEU A 216 6.68 8.92 -2.92
CA LEU A 216 7.77 9.38 -3.77
C LEU A 216 7.72 10.90 -3.85
N ASP A 217 8.85 11.55 -3.56
CA ASP A 217 9.10 12.94 -3.92
C ASP A 217 10.11 12.93 -5.07
N GLU A 218 9.60 12.85 -6.29
CA GLU A 218 10.44 12.76 -7.49
C GLU A 218 11.31 14.01 -7.71
N PRO A 219 10.82 15.26 -7.50
CA PRO A 219 11.66 16.45 -7.53
C PRO A 219 12.83 16.42 -6.54
N ALA A 220 12.60 15.96 -5.30
CA ALA A 220 13.66 15.81 -4.30
C ALA A 220 14.52 14.56 -4.53
N ARG A 221 14.07 13.63 -5.36
CA ARG A 221 14.65 12.29 -5.59
C ARG A 221 14.64 11.44 -4.32
N GLU A 222 13.57 11.55 -3.54
CA GLU A 222 13.41 10.88 -2.27
C GLU A 222 12.26 9.85 -2.30
N LEU A 223 12.44 8.78 -1.54
CA LEU A 223 11.41 7.79 -1.25
C LEU A 223 11.22 7.75 0.26
N TYR A 224 9.97 7.92 0.69
CA TYR A 224 9.56 7.80 2.07
C TYR A 224 8.79 6.50 2.24
N ALA A 225 9.11 5.74 3.28
CA ALA A 225 8.40 4.53 3.64
C ALA A 225 7.94 4.62 5.10
N ALA A 226 6.68 4.28 5.35
CA ALA A 226 6.18 4.12 6.72
C ALA A 226 6.34 2.65 7.14
N ASP A 227 7.02 2.43 8.26
CA ASP A 227 7.31 1.11 8.80
C ASP A 227 6.56 0.93 10.13
N ASN A 228 5.78 -0.13 10.27
CA ASN A 228 5.09 -0.46 11.52
C ASN A 228 5.96 -1.22 12.54
N TYR A 229 7.22 -1.49 12.22
CA TYR A 229 8.12 -2.27 13.08
C TYR A 229 8.24 -1.75 14.53
N LEU A 230 8.08 -0.44 14.77
CA LEU A 230 8.16 0.18 16.11
C LEU A 230 6.80 0.33 16.82
N GLY A 231 5.70 -0.04 16.17
CA GLY A 231 4.32 0.04 16.69
C GLY A 231 3.83 -1.24 17.34
#